data_AF-A0A821EE52-F1
#
_entry.id   AF-A0A821EE52-F1
#
_cell.length_a   1.000
_cell.length_b   1.000
_cell.length_c   1.000
_cell.angle_alpha   90.00
_cell.angle_beta   90.00
_cell.angle_gamma   90.00
#
_symmetry.space_group_name_H-M   'P 1'
#
loop_
_entity.id
_entity.type
_entity.pdbx_description
1 polymer ?
#
loop_
_entity_poly.entity_id
_entity_poly.type
_entity_poly.pdbx_seq_one_letter_code
_entity_poly.pdbx_strand_id
1 'polypeptide(L)'
;MGCQVCKKSTVNESAIKKTENQLHLKKYAPHKSTNDNTTEKTTIPINLTINDDRIVDQLTSTNDHVEIHVADPQAFNKSLIQQRQQAINNTSYQSTIQSWRPKSLQQLTETIKAFSKGKSFVDRHWIIFYWIACNIEYDTVSYFSGKYDDQTAEGVFRAKKGVCAGYANLYKYLCDQLEIPCEIISGYAKGYGFENRTDAPSETDHAWN
;
A
#
# COMPACT_ATOMS: atom_id res chain seq x y z
N MET A 1 -46.37 17.34 35.78
CA MET A 1 -46.62 16.40 34.67
C MET A 1 -45.26 16.12 34.06
N GLY A 2 -44.62 14.96 34.15
CA GLY A 2 -45.08 13.59 34.23
C GLY A 2 -44.16 12.81 33.28
N CYS A 3 -43.16 12.16 33.86
CA CYS A 3 -42.06 11.39 33.24
C CYS A 3 -42.54 10.33 32.23
N GLN A 4 -41.81 10.12 31.12
CA GLN A 4 -41.52 8.75 30.66
C GLN A 4 -40.31 8.65 29.71
N VAL A 5 -39.22 8.13 30.28
CA VAL A 5 -38.11 7.42 29.62
C VAL A 5 -38.54 5.97 29.33
N CYS A 6 -38.14 5.39 28.18
CA CYS A 6 -37.92 3.95 27.86
C CYS A 6 -38.20 3.70 26.35
N LYS A 7 -37.49 2.87 25.56
CA LYS A 7 -36.65 1.68 25.81
C LYS A 7 -35.51 1.57 24.78
N LYS A 8 -34.33 1.16 25.26
CA LYS A 8 -33.31 0.46 24.46
C LYS A 8 -33.82 -0.95 24.14
N SER A 9 -33.74 -1.36 22.89
CA SER A 9 -33.92 -2.76 22.48
C SER A 9 -32.64 -3.53 22.74
N THR A 10 -32.67 -4.41 23.74
CA THR A 10 -31.71 -5.50 23.93
C THR A 10 -32.04 -6.63 22.97
N VAL A 11 -31.07 -7.06 22.17
CA VAL A 11 -31.13 -8.35 21.47
C VAL A 11 -30.22 -9.32 22.23
N ASN A 12 -30.78 -10.51 22.39
CA ASN A 12 -30.51 -11.56 23.34
C ASN A 12 -29.17 -12.29 23.08
N GLU A 13 -28.24 -12.24 24.05
CA GLU A 13 -27.07 -13.12 24.15
C GLU A 13 -27.53 -14.53 24.60
N SER A 14 -27.92 -15.39 23.67
CA SER A 14 -28.01 -16.85 23.90
C SER A 14 -28.34 -17.67 22.64
N ALA A 15 -27.48 -17.59 21.63
CA ALA A 15 -27.27 -18.60 20.57
C ALA A 15 -26.22 -17.99 19.62
N ILE A 16 -24.93 -18.32 19.73
CA ILE A 16 -24.29 -19.41 18.98
C ILE A 16 -22.96 -19.69 19.71
N LYS A 17 -22.95 -20.66 20.62
CA LYS A 17 -21.76 -21.43 20.99
C LYS A 17 -21.91 -22.78 20.27
N LYS A 18 -20.93 -23.08 19.41
CA LYS A 18 -20.76 -24.21 18.45
C LYS A 18 -20.41 -23.51 17.12
N THR A 19 -19.17 -23.43 16.67
CA THR A 19 -18.26 -24.54 16.40
C THR A 19 -16.85 -23.96 16.26
N GLU A 20 -15.97 -24.19 17.23
CA GLU A 20 -14.52 -24.08 17.01
C GLU A 20 -14.11 -25.26 16.13
N ASN A 21 -13.93 -25.03 14.83
CA ASN A 21 -13.43 -26.04 13.92
C ASN A 21 -12.05 -25.61 13.38
N GLN A 22 -11.04 -26.19 14.02
CA GLN A 22 -9.77 -26.65 13.47
C GLN A 22 -9.48 -26.25 12.01
N LEU A 23 -8.63 -25.23 11.84
CA LEU A 23 -7.78 -25.14 10.66
C LEU A 23 -6.45 -25.85 10.98
N HIS A 24 -6.40 -27.09 10.52
CA HIS A 24 -5.21 -27.92 10.42
C HIS A 24 -4.09 -27.17 9.68
N LEU A 25 -3.10 -26.70 10.44
CA LEU A 25 -1.77 -26.39 9.90
C LEU A 25 -1.12 -27.70 9.47
N LYS A 26 -1.26 -28.06 8.19
CA LYS A 26 -0.37 -29.04 7.55
C LYS A 26 1.02 -28.41 7.44
N LYS A 27 1.86 -28.68 8.45
CA LYS A 27 3.30 -28.44 8.42
C LYS A 27 3.89 -29.23 7.25
N TYR A 28 4.41 -28.53 6.25
CA TYR A 28 5.35 -29.12 5.29
C TYR A 28 6.69 -29.30 6.00
N ALA A 29 7.16 -30.55 6.08
CA ALA A 29 8.47 -30.89 6.62
C ALA A 29 9.52 -30.82 5.51
N PRO A 30 10.73 -30.29 5.77
CA PRO A 30 11.90 -30.62 4.98
C PRO A 30 12.67 -31.79 5.62
N HIS A 31 13.25 -32.59 4.73
CA HIS A 31 14.00 -33.83 4.94
C HIS A 31 15.03 -33.81 6.09
N LYS A 32 15.10 -34.92 6.82
CA LYS A 32 16.25 -35.29 7.67
C LYS A 32 17.48 -35.55 6.80
N SER A 33 18.59 -34.87 7.12
CA SER A 33 19.93 -35.41 6.97
C SER A 33 20.53 -35.54 8.36
N THR A 34 20.92 -36.76 8.69
CA THR A 34 21.61 -37.16 9.92
C THR A 34 23.01 -36.58 9.96
N ASN A 35 23.47 -36.16 11.13
CA ASN A 35 24.63 -36.77 11.79
C ASN A 35 24.76 -36.25 13.23
N ASP A 36 24.89 -37.22 14.13
CA ASP A 36 25.23 -37.08 15.54
C ASP A 36 26.60 -36.42 15.73
N ASN A 37 26.71 -35.58 16.76
CA ASN A 37 27.74 -35.70 17.80
C ASN A 37 27.43 -34.76 18.99
N THR A 38 27.06 -35.39 20.11
CA THR A 38 27.37 -35.03 21.52
C THR A 38 28.70 -34.27 21.67
N THR A 39 28.93 -33.25 22.50
CA THR A 39 28.36 -32.83 23.80
C THR A 39 28.82 -31.38 24.10
N GLU A 40 28.23 -30.78 25.14
CA GLU A 40 28.71 -29.70 26.02
C GLU A 40 27.98 -28.34 25.92
N LYS A 41 27.20 -28.06 26.98
CA LYS A 41 26.57 -26.77 27.27
C LYS A 41 27.62 -25.85 27.87
N THR A 42 28.02 -24.82 27.14
CA THR A 42 28.67 -23.64 27.69
C THR A 42 27.92 -22.41 27.22
N THR A 43 27.22 -21.76 28.13
CA THR A 43 26.55 -20.48 27.88
C THR A 43 27.60 -19.39 27.86
N ILE A 44 27.86 -18.80 26.69
CA ILE A 44 28.70 -17.60 26.52
C ILE A 44 27.85 -16.53 25.80
N PRO A 45 27.78 -15.29 26.30
CA PRO A 45 26.98 -14.24 25.66
C PRO A 45 27.60 -13.86 24.31
N ILE A 46 26.82 -13.99 23.23
CA ILE A 46 27.24 -13.51 21.91
C ILE A 46 27.02 -12.00 21.87
N ASN A 47 28.10 -11.25 22.05
CA ASN A 47 28.18 -9.86 21.63
C ASN A 47 28.27 -9.86 20.09
N LEU A 48 27.15 -9.62 19.40
CA LEU A 48 27.12 -9.43 17.95
C LEU A 48 27.63 -8.03 17.62
N THR A 49 28.94 -7.83 17.66
CA THR A 49 29.59 -6.78 16.87
C THR A 49 29.98 -7.42 15.54
N ILE A 50 29.02 -7.53 14.62
CA ILE A 50 29.35 -7.77 13.22
C ILE A 50 29.68 -6.39 12.64
N ASN A 51 30.97 -6.14 12.44
CA ASN A 51 31.42 -5.03 11.60
C ASN A 51 30.99 -5.34 10.15
N ASP A 52 29.86 -4.75 9.74
CA ASP A 52 29.23 -4.88 8.43
C ASP A 52 30.04 -4.19 7.31
N ASP A 53 31.04 -3.37 7.68
CA ASP A 53 31.78 -2.52 6.74
C ASP A 53 32.61 -3.31 5.71
N ARG A 54 33.03 -4.55 6.02
CA ARG A 54 33.85 -5.36 5.10
C ARG A 54 33.08 -6.01 3.97
N ILE A 55 31.76 -6.19 4.12
CA ILE A 55 30.91 -6.77 3.07
C ILE A 55 30.56 -5.69 2.04
N VAL A 56 30.39 -4.45 2.48
CA VAL A 56 30.13 -3.29 1.60
C VAL A 56 31.32 -3.03 0.66
N ASP A 57 32.56 -3.10 1.16
CA ASP A 57 33.77 -2.85 0.37
C ASP A 57 34.01 -3.90 -0.74
N GLN A 58 33.54 -5.13 -0.57
CA GLN A 58 33.67 -6.16 -1.61
C GLN A 58 32.61 -6.02 -2.72
N LEU A 59 31.45 -5.44 -2.41
CA LEU A 59 30.35 -5.20 -3.37
C LEU A 59 30.52 -3.90 -4.18
N THR A 60 31.40 -2.98 -3.75
CA THR A 60 31.69 -1.71 -4.43
C THR A 60 32.96 -1.74 -5.29
N SER A 61 33.65 -2.90 -5.36
CA SER A 61 34.89 -3.04 -6.14
C SER A 61 34.69 -3.23 -7.65
N THR A 62 33.44 -3.31 -8.12
CA THR A 62 33.13 -3.20 -9.54
C THR A 62 32.81 -1.75 -9.86
N ASN A 63 33.36 -1.23 -10.96
CA ASN A 63 33.10 0.12 -11.49
C ASN A 63 31.64 0.34 -11.95
N ASP A 64 30.68 -0.43 -11.44
CA ASP A 64 29.25 -0.32 -11.76
C ASP A 64 28.60 0.76 -10.88
N HIS A 65 29.03 2.00 -11.04
CA HIS A 65 28.30 3.14 -10.49
C HIS A 65 27.31 3.64 -11.53
N VAL A 66 26.02 3.63 -11.17
CA VAL A 66 25.00 4.31 -11.97
C VAL A 66 25.13 5.81 -11.69
N GLU A 67 25.48 6.58 -12.73
CA GLU A 67 25.47 8.03 -12.64
C GLU A 67 24.02 8.53 -12.69
N ILE A 68 23.50 8.98 -11.54
CA ILE A 68 22.12 9.47 -11.43
C ILE A 68 22.10 10.97 -11.73
N HIS A 69 21.62 11.34 -12.91
CA HIS A 69 21.30 12.73 -13.24
C HIS A 69 19.85 13.03 -12.88
N VAL A 70 19.63 13.72 -11.77
CA VAL A 70 18.29 14.18 -11.39
C VAL A 70 17.84 15.25 -12.37
N ALA A 71 16.72 15.00 -13.07
CA ALA A 71 16.18 15.94 -14.07
C ALA A 71 15.86 17.33 -13.47
N ASP A 72 15.38 17.36 -12.24
CA ASP A 72 15.19 18.58 -11.46
C ASP A 72 15.64 18.35 -9.99
N PRO A 73 16.83 18.84 -9.59
CA PRO A 73 17.32 18.73 -8.22
C PRO A 73 16.45 19.46 -7.18
N GLN A 74 15.57 20.37 -7.60
CA GLN A 74 14.65 21.12 -6.73
C GLN A 74 13.24 20.53 -6.67
N ALA A 75 12.98 19.43 -7.39
CA ALA A 75 11.68 18.75 -7.42
C ALA A 75 11.19 18.36 -6.02
N PHE A 76 12.11 18.13 -5.06
CA PHE A 76 11.79 17.82 -3.66
C PHE A 76 12.38 18.84 -2.68
N ASN A 77 12.21 20.13 -2.97
CA ASN A 77 12.68 21.19 -2.08
C ASN A 77 11.95 21.21 -0.72
N LYS A 78 12.52 21.96 0.25
CA LYS A 78 11.99 22.07 1.62
C LYS A 78 10.53 22.53 1.69
N SER A 79 10.11 23.43 0.80
CA SER A 79 8.75 23.95 0.78
C SER A 79 7.75 22.84 0.40
N LEU A 80 8.05 22.05 -0.64
CA LEU A 80 7.21 20.93 -1.04
C LEU A 80 7.10 19.88 0.09
N ILE A 81 8.23 19.54 0.71
CA ILE A 81 8.26 18.59 1.84
C ILE A 81 7.38 19.11 2.99
N GLN A 82 7.47 20.40 3.31
CA GLN A 82 6.67 21.01 4.38
C GLN A 82 5.17 20.99 4.06
N GLN A 83 4.77 21.35 2.83
CA GLN A 83 3.37 21.29 2.39
C GLN A 83 2.83 19.86 2.48
N ARG A 84 3.61 18.87 2.04
CA ARG A 84 3.25 17.45 2.15
C ARG A 84 3.04 17.03 3.60
N GLN A 85 3.91 17.44 4.51
CA GLN A 85 3.75 17.13 5.94
C GLN A 85 2.53 17.81 6.55
N GLN A 86 2.21 19.04 6.13
CA GLN A 86 0.99 19.72 6.55
C GLN A 86 -0.27 18.96 6.12
N ALA A 87 -0.33 18.50 4.86
CA ALA A 87 -1.44 17.69 4.38
C ALA A 87 -1.56 16.35 5.15
N ILE A 88 -0.45 15.65 5.34
CA ILE A 88 -0.40 14.38 6.10
C ILE A 88 -0.90 14.55 7.53
N ASN A 89 -0.45 15.61 8.22
CA ASN A 89 -0.79 15.85 9.62
C ASN A 89 -2.17 16.51 9.81
N ASN A 90 -2.90 16.81 8.73
CA ASN A 90 -4.20 17.44 8.80
C ASN A 90 -5.29 16.42 9.17
N THR A 91 -5.55 16.26 10.47
CA THR A 91 -6.57 15.35 10.99
C THR A 91 -7.98 15.69 10.50
N SER A 92 -8.28 16.97 10.27
CA SER A 92 -9.57 17.40 9.72
C SER A 92 -9.77 16.88 8.30
N TYR A 93 -8.73 16.90 7.46
CA TYR A 93 -8.80 16.25 6.14
C TYR A 93 -9.08 14.77 6.29
N GLN A 94 -8.30 14.06 7.13
CA GLN A 94 -8.45 12.61 7.32
C GLN A 94 -9.87 12.24 7.73
N SER A 95 -10.42 12.86 8.79
CA SER A 95 -11.76 12.56 9.28
C SER A 95 -12.84 12.92 8.26
N THR A 96 -12.69 14.03 7.54
CA THR A 96 -13.64 14.42 6.49
C THR A 96 -13.65 13.41 5.35
N ILE A 97 -12.47 13.06 4.80
CA ILE A 97 -12.33 12.15 3.67
C ILE A 97 -12.84 10.74 4.04
N GLN A 98 -12.50 10.25 5.25
CA GLN A 98 -12.97 8.95 5.74
C GLN A 98 -14.49 8.88 5.95
N SER A 99 -15.19 10.02 6.04
CA SER A 99 -16.65 10.04 6.17
C SER A 99 -17.37 9.87 4.82
N TRP A 100 -16.68 10.08 3.69
CA TRP A 100 -17.31 10.07 2.37
C TRP A 100 -17.75 8.66 1.96
N ARG A 101 -18.99 8.54 1.46
CA ARG A 101 -19.57 7.29 0.96
C ARG A 101 -20.16 7.49 -0.43
N PRO A 102 -19.33 7.84 -1.44
CA PRO A 102 -19.82 8.08 -2.79
C PRO A 102 -20.43 6.79 -3.37
N LYS A 103 -21.53 6.94 -4.09
CA LYS A 103 -22.28 5.85 -4.74
C LYS A 103 -21.89 5.67 -6.20
N SER A 104 -21.22 6.65 -6.80
CA SER A 104 -20.67 6.59 -8.15
C SER A 104 -19.30 7.27 -8.20
N LEU A 105 -18.52 6.96 -9.24
CA LEU A 105 -17.24 7.60 -9.47
C LEU A 105 -17.40 9.11 -9.75
N GLN A 106 -18.51 9.50 -10.38
CA GLN A 106 -18.92 10.91 -10.50
C GLN A 106 -19.20 11.54 -9.13
N GLN A 107 -19.96 10.84 -8.27
CA GLN A 107 -20.10 11.04 -6.82
C GLN A 107 -18.80 11.54 -6.17
N LEU A 108 -17.82 10.66 -6.25
CA LEU A 108 -16.50 10.87 -5.66
C LEU A 108 -15.80 12.09 -6.26
N THR A 109 -15.80 12.19 -7.59
CA THR A 109 -15.15 13.29 -8.33
C THR A 109 -15.68 14.65 -7.89
N GLU A 110 -17.00 14.82 -7.84
CA GLU A 110 -17.65 16.07 -7.43
C GLU A 110 -17.32 16.40 -5.97
N THR A 111 -17.31 15.39 -5.10
CA THR A 111 -16.96 15.54 -3.68
C THR A 111 -15.52 16.01 -3.51
N ILE A 112 -14.57 15.36 -4.19
CA ILE A 112 -13.14 15.75 -4.14
C ILE A 112 -12.98 17.16 -4.73
N LYS A 113 -13.58 17.45 -5.90
CA LYS A 113 -13.46 18.76 -6.57
C LYS A 113 -13.97 19.90 -5.69
N ALA A 114 -15.10 19.70 -5.01
CA ALA A 114 -15.65 20.68 -4.07
C ALA A 114 -14.73 20.85 -2.86
N PHE A 115 -14.29 19.74 -2.24
CA PHE A 115 -13.42 19.80 -1.07
C PHE A 115 -12.04 20.36 -1.40
N SER A 116 -11.50 20.09 -2.59
CA SER A 116 -10.13 20.46 -2.97
C SER A 116 -10.00 21.88 -3.53
N LYS A 117 -11.12 22.61 -3.71
CA LYS A 117 -11.13 23.95 -4.28
C LYS A 117 -10.28 24.93 -3.44
N GLY A 118 -9.40 25.67 -4.12
CA GLY A 118 -8.52 26.66 -3.49
C GLY A 118 -7.37 26.09 -2.65
N LYS A 119 -7.19 24.76 -2.64
CA LYS A 119 -6.09 24.09 -1.92
C LYS A 119 -4.84 23.99 -2.80
N SER A 120 -3.69 23.77 -2.14
CA SER A 120 -2.40 23.59 -2.81
C SER A 120 -2.43 22.38 -3.75
N PHE A 121 -1.49 22.32 -4.70
CA PHE A 121 -1.34 21.17 -5.58
C PHE A 121 -1.09 19.88 -4.80
N VAL A 122 -0.24 19.95 -3.76
CA VAL A 122 0.09 18.83 -2.87
C VAL A 122 -1.14 18.33 -2.12
N ASP A 123 -1.95 19.24 -1.57
CA ASP A 123 -3.19 18.88 -0.87
C ASP A 123 -4.14 18.13 -1.80
N ARG A 124 -4.29 18.62 -3.05
CA ARG A 124 -5.20 18.01 -4.03
C ARG A 124 -4.79 16.57 -4.36
N HIS A 125 -3.50 16.30 -4.56
CA HIS A 125 -2.97 14.94 -4.76
C HIS A 125 -3.19 14.07 -3.53
N TRP A 126 -2.85 14.62 -2.36
CA TRP A 126 -2.94 13.90 -1.11
C TRP A 126 -4.38 13.50 -0.77
N ILE A 127 -5.38 14.36 -1.05
CA ILE A 127 -6.80 14.05 -0.86
C ILE A 127 -7.22 12.84 -1.73
N ILE A 128 -6.83 12.81 -3.01
CA ILE A 128 -7.12 11.70 -3.93
C ILE A 128 -6.46 10.41 -3.41
N PHE A 129 -5.14 10.48 -3.16
CA PHE A 129 -4.36 9.36 -2.64
C PHE A 129 -4.98 8.79 -1.37
N TYR A 130 -5.31 9.65 -0.41
CA TYR A 130 -5.80 9.23 0.89
C TYR A 130 -7.16 8.55 0.80
N TRP A 131 -8.07 9.08 -0.04
CA TRP A 131 -9.34 8.40 -0.28
C TRP A 131 -9.14 7.01 -0.89
N ILE A 132 -8.29 6.88 -1.92
CA ILE A 132 -8.01 5.58 -2.55
C ILE A 132 -7.42 4.60 -1.54
N ALA A 133 -6.38 5.01 -0.79
CA ALA A 133 -5.70 4.17 0.18
C ALA A 133 -6.62 3.66 1.29
N CYS A 134 -7.64 4.44 1.70
CA CYS A 134 -8.59 4.02 2.72
C CYS A 134 -9.78 3.21 2.19
N ASN A 135 -10.03 3.18 0.87
CA ASN A 135 -11.27 2.63 0.32
C ASN A 135 -11.07 1.53 -0.74
N ILE A 136 -9.85 1.35 -1.24
CA ILE A 136 -9.53 0.32 -2.23
C ILE A 136 -8.56 -0.67 -1.59
N GLU A 137 -8.94 -1.94 -1.57
CA GLU A 137 -8.10 -3.04 -1.13
C GLU A 137 -7.21 -3.57 -2.26
N TYR A 138 -6.01 -4.02 -1.93
CA TYR A 138 -5.13 -4.62 -2.93
C TYR A 138 -5.57 -6.05 -3.23
N ASP A 139 -5.78 -6.38 -4.51
CA ASP A 139 -6.25 -7.70 -4.93
C ASP A 139 -5.13 -8.72 -5.04
N THR A 140 -4.66 -9.20 -3.90
CA THR A 140 -3.61 -10.23 -3.82
C THR A 140 -4.01 -11.55 -4.49
N VAL A 141 -5.30 -11.91 -4.46
CA VAL A 141 -5.80 -13.16 -5.06
C VAL A 141 -5.70 -13.11 -6.59
N SER A 142 -6.22 -12.06 -7.20
CA SER A 142 -6.11 -11.84 -8.65
C SER A 142 -4.64 -11.66 -9.07
N TYR A 143 -3.85 -10.95 -8.25
CA TYR A 143 -2.41 -10.78 -8.48
C TYR A 143 -1.66 -12.11 -8.55
N PHE A 144 -1.78 -12.97 -7.54
CA PHE A 144 -1.05 -14.25 -7.52
C PHE A 144 -1.61 -15.29 -8.49
N SER A 145 -2.87 -15.17 -8.90
CA SER A 145 -3.46 -16.08 -9.89
C SER A 145 -3.25 -15.66 -11.33
N GLY A 146 -2.81 -14.41 -11.59
CA GLY A 146 -2.69 -13.83 -12.93
C GLY A 146 -4.05 -13.62 -13.62
N LYS A 147 -5.15 -13.72 -12.88
CA LYS A 147 -6.52 -13.57 -13.40
C LYS A 147 -7.13 -12.30 -12.82
N TYR A 148 -7.12 -11.25 -13.61
CA TYR A 148 -7.56 -9.93 -13.18
C TYR A 148 -9.01 -9.67 -13.57
N ASP A 149 -9.79 -9.14 -12.62
CA ASP A 149 -11.07 -8.49 -12.90
C ASP A 149 -10.84 -7.11 -13.58
N ASP A 150 -11.92 -6.37 -13.83
CA ASP A 150 -11.90 -5.03 -14.44
C ASP A 150 -11.01 -4.03 -13.66
N GLN A 151 -9.84 -3.73 -14.22
CA GLN A 151 -8.87 -2.77 -13.67
C GLN A 151 -9.07 -1.33 -14.19
N THR A 152 -10.20 -1.01 -14.83
CA THR A 152 -10.54 0.39 -15.12
C THR A 152 -10.84 1.17 -13.84
N ALA A 153 -10.76 2.50 -13.88
CA ALA A 153 -11.10 3.35 -12.73
C ALA A 153 -12.50 3.03 -12.16
N GLU A 154 -13.46 2.83 -13.06
CA GLU A 154 -14.84 2.51 -12.73
C GLU A 154 -14.98 1.08 -12.14
N GLY A 155 -14.28 0.10 -12.72
CA GLY A 155 -14.22 -1.28 -12.20
C GLY A 155 -13.69 -1.33 -10.77
N VAL A 156 -12.51 -0.73 -10.54
CA VAL A 156 -11.86 -0.66 -9.22
C VAL A 156 -12.70 0.10 -8.22
N PHE A 157 -13.31 1.23 -8.62
CA PHE A 157 -14.19 2.01 -7.74
C PHE A 157 -15.39 1.18 -7.25
N ARG A 158 -16.02 0.40 -8.13
CA ARG A 158 -17.18 -0.43 -7.78
C ARG A 158 -16.79 -1.65 -6.97
N ALA A 159 -15.71 -2.35 -7.36
CA ALA A 159 -15.23 -3.53 -6.67
C ALA A 159 -14.60 -3.22 -5.31
N LYS A 160 -14.19 -1.96 -5.08
CA LYS A 160 -13.37 -1.54 -3.92
C LYS A 160 -12.06 -2.34 -3.82
N LYS A 161 -11.56 -2.80 -4.96
CA LYS A 161 -10.42 -3.71 -5.05
C LYS A 161 -9.70 -3.56 -6.38
N GLY A 162 -8.38 -3.67 -6.40
CA GLY A 162 -7.57 -3.63 -7.62
C GLY A 162 -6.12 -4.02 -7.42
N VAL A 163 -5.37 -4.18 -8.52
CA VAL A 163 -3.90 -4.34 -8.51
C VAL A 163 -3.21 -3.05 -8.97
N CYS A 164 -1.88 -3.03 -9.09
CA CYS A 164 -1.07 -1.84 -9.44
C CYS A 164 -1.70 -0.96 -10.53
N ALA A 165 -2.06 -1.57 -11.67
CA ALA A 165 -2.68 -0.87 -12.79
C ALA A 165 -4.06 -0.29 -12.43
N GLY A 166 -4.86 -1.00 -11.65
CA GLY A 166 -6.17 -0.52 -11.18
C GLY A 166 -6.07 0.71 -10.29
N TYR A 167 -5.10 0.73 -9.36
CA TYR A 167 -4.81 1.91 -8.55
C TYR A 167 -4.35 3.09 -9.43
N ALA A 168 -3.42 2.84 -10.36
CA ALA A 168 -2.88 3.88 -11.22
C ALA A 168 -3.96 4.49 -12.14
N ASN A 169 -4.85 3.65 -12.68
CA ASN A 169 -5.97 4.07 -13.50
C ASN A 169 -6.99 4.92 -12.72
N LEU A 170 -7.35 4.50 -11.50
CA LEU A 170 -8.29 5.26 -10.67
C LEU A 170 -7.72 6.61 -10.24
N TYR A 171 -6.45 6.64 -9.84
CA TYR A 171 -5.77 7.87 -9.45
C TYR A 171 -5.67 8.85 -10.63
N LYS A 172 -5.19 8.38 -11.79
CA LYS A 172 -5.12 9.15 -13.04
C LYS A 172 -6.48 9.72 -13.43
N TYR A 173 -7.53 8.89 -13.41
CA TYR A 173 -8.89 9.34 -13.73
C TYR A 173 -9.32 10.50 -12.84
N LEU A 174 -9.14 10.40 -11.52
CA LEU A 174 -9.53 11.46 -10.59
C LEU A 174 -8.70 12.73 -10.81
N CYS A 175 -7.40 12.60 -11.06
CA CYS A 175 -6.56 13.74 -11.43
C CYS A 175 -7.05 14.44 -12.70
N ASP A 176 -7.40 13.68 -13.75
CA ASP A 176 -7.90 14.22 -15.01
C ASP A 176 -9.21 15.00 -14.83
N GLN A 177 -10.15 14.47 -14.05
CA GLN A 177 -11.40 15.17 -13.74
C GLN A 177 -11.21 16.47 -12.93
N LEU A 178 -10.07 16.55 -12.23
CA LEU A 178 -9.67 17.73 -11.47
C LEU A 178 -8.71 18.63 -12.25
N GLU A 179 -8.36 18.32 -13.50
CA GLU A 179 -7.38 19.06 -14.30
C GLU A 179 -6.02 19.15 -13.59
N ILE A 180 -5.57 18.02 -13.04
CA ILE A 180 -4.29 17.86 -12.37
C ILE A 180 -3.37 17.03 -13.28
N PRO A 181 -2.18 17.54 -13.65
CA PRO A 181 -1.20 16.75 -14.38
C PRO A 181 -0.83 15.47 -13.63
N CYS A 182 -1.00 14.35 -14.29
CA CYS A 182 -0.73 13.02 -13.77
C CYS A 182 -0.56 12.11 -14.97
N GLU A 183 0.41 11.21 -14.93
CA GLU A 183 0.64 10.21 -15.98
C GLU A 183 0.69 8.82 -15.35
N ILE A 184 0.44 7.79 -16.14
CA ILE A 184 0.66 6.40 -15.71
C ILE A 184 2.04 5.98 -16.19
N ILE A 185 2.86 5.49 -15.26
CA ILE A 185 4.20 4.99 -15.53
C ILE A 185 4.18 3.49 -15.31
N SER A 186 4.45 2.74 -16.38
CA SER A 186 4.67 1.29 -16.32
C SER A 186 6.17 1.01 -16.20
N GLY A 187 6.54 0.08 -15.31
CA GLY A 187 7.94 -0.25 -15.08
C GLY A 187 8.11 -1.46 -14.17
N TYR A 188 9.19 -1.43 -13.38
CA TYR A 188 9.59 -2.56 -12.54
C TYR A 188 9.61 -2.17 -11.07
N ALA A 189 9.10 -3.05 -10.21
CA ALA A 189 9.18 -2.88 -8.77
C ALA A 189 9.98 -4.01 -8.11
N LYS A 190 10.80 -3.64 -7.11
CA LYS A 190 11.42 -4.62 -6.20
C LYS A 190 10.37 -5.08 -5.20
N GLY A 191 9.60 -6.10 -5.58
CA GLY A 191 8.48 -6.62 -4.81
C GLY A 191 8.47 -8.15 -4.74
N TYR A 192 7.29 -8.71 -4.48
CA TYR A 192 7.10 -10.16 -4.51
C TYR A 192 7.46 -10.72 -5.90
N GLY A 193 8.25 -11.79 -5.92
CA GLY A 193 8.74 -12.39 -7.17
C GLY A 193 9.96 -11.67 -7.77
N PHE A 194 10.52 -10.68 -7.07
CA PHE A 194 11.80 -10.11 -7.47
C PHE A 194 12.91 -11.14 -7.26
N GLU A 195 13.58 -11.48 -8.36
CA GLU A 195 14.79 -12.27 -8.39
C GLU A 195 15.97 -11.35 -8.70
N ASN A 196 17.13 -11.61 -8.08
CA ASN A 196 18.37 -10.92 -8.44
C ASN A 196 18.72 -11.33 -9.88
N ARG A 197 18.42 -10.43 -10.81
CA ARG A 197 18.61 -10.60 -12.25
C ARG A 197 19.66 -9.64 -12.76
N THR A 198 20.49 -10.11 -13.68
CA THR A 198 21.51 -9.30 -14.38
C THR A 198 20.87 -8.32 -15.35
N ASP A 199 19.70 -8.67 -15.89
CA ASP A 199 19.00 -7.89 -16.91
C ASP A 199 17.56 -7.56 -16.50
N ALA A 200 17.03 -6.45 -17.02
CA ALA A 200 15.61 -6.13 -16.86
C ALA A 200 14.75 -7.16 -17.62
N PRO A 201 13.62 -7.60 -17.07
CA PRO A 201 12.73 -8.52 -17.76
C PRO A 201 12.08 -7.81 -18.95
N SER A 202 11.60 -8.58 -19.93
CA SER A 202 11.02 -8.02 -21.15
C SER A 202 9.69 -7.31 -20.95
N GLU A 203 8.96 -7.65 -19.89
CA GLU A 203 7.63 -7.13 -19.58
C GLU A 203 7.63 -6.39 -18.24
N THR A 204 6.99 -5.23 -18.19
CA THR A 204 6.81 -4.45 -16.95
C THR A 204 5.92 -5.20 -15.97
N ASP A 205 6.29 -5.21 -14.69
CA ASP A 205 5.57 -5.91 -13.61
C ASP A 205 4.81 -4.96 -12.67
N HIS A 206 4.92 -3.64 -12.89
CA HIS A 206 4.32 -2.64 -12.02
C HIS A 206 3.84 -1.40 -12.77
N ALA A 207 2.89 -0.69 -12.17
CA ALA A 207 2.37 0.58 -12.66
C ALA A 207 2.12 1.55 -11.50
N TRP A 208 2.48 2.82 -11.68
CA TRP A 208 2.28 3.90 -10.71
C TRP A 208 1.96 5.23 -11.41
N ASN A 209 1.79 6.29 -10.63
CA ASN A 209 1.66 7.67 -11.09
C ASN A 209 2.74 8.56 -10.49
#